data_AF-A0A6C0KQQ3-F1
#
_entry.id   AF-A0A6C0KQQ3-F1
#
_cell.length_a   1.000
_cell.length_b   1.000
_cell.length_c   1.000
_cell.angle_alpha   90.00
_cell.angle_beta   90.00
_cell.angle_gamma   90.00
#
_symmetry.space_group_name_H-M   'P 1'
#
loop_
_entity.id
_entity.type
_entity.pdbx_description
1 polymer ?
#
loop_
_entity_poly.entity_id
_entity_poly.type
_entity_poly.pdbx_seq_one_letter_code
_entity_poly.pdbx_strand_id
1 'polypeptide(L)'
;MKNFGFITCRHVRCEKTNKYWNQCVKLIRTLYPFKQIIIIDDNSNQEFVKADFDYNNITIIQSEYPGRGEILPFIYLLKYKWFKNACFIHDSVFIHKRVPFETFNVPVLPIWHHTYDKENLDNLIRLASALNNNSILIEKLRGSTINILGLKDPDKFNFNLVFGCQTYINLSFLELIQNKYNITNLVNVVHNRTDRCGMERIFGLLFTLEYPNLNKINSLFGNIIRKNHSFNYHYEDYENDLKEKKIIYPFVKVWSGR
;
A
#
# COMPACT_ATOMS: atom_id res chain seq x y z
N MET A 1 -21.46 2.92 -13.69
CA MET A 1 -20.55 2.12 -12.82
C MET A 1 -19.38 3.00 -12.40
N LYS A 2 -18.94 2.94 -11.13
CA LYS A 2 -17.77 3.71 -10.67
C LYS A 2 -16.52 3.26 -11.44
N ASN A 3 -15.81 4.20 -12.07
CA ASN A 3 -14.55 3.94 -12.75
C ASN A 3 -13.47 3.65 -11.70
N PHE A 4 -12.81 2.49 -11.80
CA PHE A 4 -11.65 2.14 -10.98
C PHE A 4 -10.65 1.30 -11.78
N GLY A 5 -9.39 1.34 -11.35
CA GLY A 5 -8.31 0.53 -11.89
C GLY A 5 -7.32 0.08 -10.82
N PHE A 6 -6.34 -0.72 -11.22
CA PHE A 6 -5.28 -1.21 -10.34
C PHE A 6 -3.98 -0.47 -10.63
N ILE A 7 -3.20 -0.17 -9.59
CA ILE A 7 -1.83 0.30 -9.72
C ILE A 7 -0.94 -0.61 -8.89
N THR A 8 0.08 -1.18 -9.51
CA THR A 8 1.07 -2.02 -8.85
C THR A 8 2.48 -1.50 -9.12
N CYS A 9 3.34 -1.54 -8.11
CA CYS A 9 4.77 -1.35 -8.30
C CYS A 9 5.43 -2.69 -8.62
N ARG A 10 6.31 -2.69 -9.61
CA ARG A 10 7.12 -3.85 -10.01
C ARG A 10 8.58 -3.53 -9.75
N HIS A 11 9.29 -4.46 -9.09
CA HIS A 11 10.73 -4.40 -8.93
C HIS A 11 11.35 -5.78 -9.09
N VAL A 12 11.68 -6.14 -10.34
CA VAL A 12 12.26 -7.44 -10.69
C VAL A 12 13.78 -7.39 -10.54
N ARG A 13 14.34 -8.30 -9.75
CA ARG A 13 15.80 -8.48 -9.55
C ARG A 13 16.32 -9.83 -10.01
N CYS A 14 15.44 -10.82 -10.12
CA CYS A 14 15.74 -12.19 -10.52
C CYS A 14 14.46 -12.91 -10.99
N GLU A 15 14.60 -14.13 -11.52
CA GLU A 15 13.49 -14.98 -11.97
C GLU A 15 12.37 -15.14 -10.93
N LYS A 16 12.73 -15.38 -9.66
CA LYS A 16 11.74 -15.51 -8.58
C LYS A 16 10.88 -14.25 -8.47
N THR A 17 11.50 -13.08 -8.53
CA THR A 17 10.76 -11.80 -8.46
C THR A 17 9.94 -11.50 -9.72
N ASN A 18 10.38 -12.02 -10.88
CA ASN A 18 9.62 -11.93 -12.12
C ASN A 18 8.30 -12.72 -12.03
N LYS A 19 8.31 -13.86 -11.34
CA LYS A 19 7.08 -14.64 -11.11
C LYS A 19 6.02 -13.88 -10.31
N TYR A 20 6.42 -12.99 -9.40
CA TYR A 20 5.48 -12.34 -8.48
C TYR A 20 4.52 -11.43 -9.24
N TRP A 21 5.06 -10.48 -10.01
CA TRP A 21 4.23 -9.53 -10.75
C TRP A 21 3.38 -10.24 -11.81
N ASN A 22 3.93 -11.27 -12.48
CA ASN A 22 3.17 -12.09 -13.42
C ASN A 22 1.96 -12.75 -12.75
N GLN A 23 2.18 -13.43 -11.62
CA GLN A 23 1.11 -14.11 -10.89
C GLN A 23 0.07 -13.10 -10.35
N CYS A 24 0.53 -11.97 -9.82
CA CYS A 24 -0.35 -10.89 -9.37
C CYS A 24 -1.25 -10.38 -10.51
N VAL A 25 -0.64 -10.01 -11.65
CA VAL A 25 -1.34 -9.50 -12.82
C VAL A 25 -2.29 -10.54 -13.40
N LYS A 26 -1.87 -11.80 -13.52
CA LYS A 26 -2.70 -12.91 -14.00
C LYS A 26 -3.97 -13.07 -13.17
N LEU A 27 -3.85 -13.04 -11.85
CA LEU A 27 -5.00 -13.15 -10.94
C LEU A 27 -5.91 -11.93 -11.01
N ILE A 28 -5.36 -10.71 -11.03
CA ILE A 28 -6.16 -9.49 -11.21
C ILE A 28 -6.91 -9.55 -12.55
N ARG A 29 -6.23 -9.91 -13.64
CA ARG A 29 -6.85 -9.99 -14.97
C ARG A 29 -7.95 -11.05 -15.02
N THR A 30 -7.77 -12.19 -14.34
CA THR A 30 -8.79 -13.26 -14.25
C THR A 30 -10.07 -12.76 -13.57
N LEU A 31 -9.93 -12.00 -12.47
CA LEU A 31 -11.08 -11.52 -11.68
C LEU A 31 -11.68 -10.20 -12.21
N TYR A 32 -10.91 -9.43 -12.97
CA TYR A 32 -11.26 -8.10 -13.49
C TYR A 32 -10.86 -7.95 -14.96
N PRO A 33 -11.45 -8.74 -15.89
CA PRO A 33 -10.99 -8.88 -17.27
C PRO A 33 -10.92 -7.57 -18.06
N PHE A 34 -11.76 -6.59 -17.74
CA PHE A 34 -11.84 -5.31 -18.45
C PHE A 34 -11.23 -4.13 -17.70
N LYS A 35 -10.69 -4.33 -16.48
CA LYS A 35 -10.11 -3.22 -15.71
C LYS A 35 -8.70 -2.93 -16.16
N GLN A 36 -8.35 -1.65 -16.27
CA GLN A 36 -6.98 -1.26 -16.58
C GLN A 36 -6.08 -1.54 -15.38
N ILE A 37 -4.86 -2.01 -15.67
CA ILE A 37 -3.81 -2.21 -14.69
C ILE A 37 -2.65 -1.33 -15.09
N ILE A 38 -2.22 -0.45 -14.19
CA ILE A 38 -1.01 0.35 -14.36
C ILE A 38 0.11 -0.34 -13.59
N ILE A 39 1.22 -0.62 -14.25
CA ILE A 39 2.43 -1.16 -13.65
C ILE A 39 3.47 -0.05 -13.65
N ILE A 40 3.91 0.34 -12.45
CA ILE A 40 5.02 1.27 -12.26
C ILE A 40 6.28 0.44 -12.05
N ASP A 41 7.20 0.47 -13.01
CA ASP A 41 8.49 -0.20 -12.90
C ASP A 41 9.44 0.65 -12.03
N ASP A 42 9.67 0.18 -10.81
CA ASP A 42 10.54 0.82 -9.83
C ASP A 42 11.97 0.30 -9.95
N ASN A 43 12.63 0.52 -11.10
CA ASN A 43 14.03 0.15 -11.32
C ASN A 43 14.30 -1.37 -11.35
N SER A 44 13.49 -2.12 -12.10
CA SER A 44 13.72 -3.54 -12.35
C SER A 44 14.95 -3.78 -13.23
N ASN A 45 15.68 -4.87 -12.99
CA ASN A 45 16.64 -5.41 -13.94
C ASN A 45 15.87 -6.03 -15.12
N GLN A 46 15.94 -5.37 -16.28
CA GLN A 46 15.17 -5.72 -17.47
C GLN A 46 15.55 -7.08 -18.08
N GLU A 47 16.74 -7.63 -17.78
CA GLU A 47 17.15 -8.97 -18.23
C GLU A 47 16.23 -10.07 -17.69
N PHE A 48 15.70 -9.87 -16.47
CA PHE A 48 14.77 -10.80 -15.83
C PHE A 48 13.31 -10.47 -16.08
N VAL A 49 12.99 -9.31 -16.68
CA VAL A 49 11.61 -8.90 -16.91
C VAL A 49 11.06 -9.66 -18.10
N LYS A 50 10.26 -10.68 -17.82
CA LYS A 50 9.60 -11.50 -18.84
C LYS A 50 8.15 -11.73 -18.47
N ALA A 51 7.24 -11.31 -19.35
CA ALA A 51 5.83 -11.61 -19.20
C ALA A 51 5.57 -13.09 -19.52
N ASP A 52 4.78 -13.77 -18.68
CA ASP A 52 4.35 -15.14 -18.93
C ASP A 52 3.32 -15.21 -20.07
N PHE A 53 2.56 -14.13 -20.26
CA PHE A 53 1.51 -13.99 -21.26
C PHE A 53 1.45 -12.56 -21.79
N ASP A 54 0.83 -12.38 -22.95
CA ASP A 54 0.44 -11.05 -23.43
C ASP A 54 -0.82 -10.58 -22.68
N TYR A 55 -0.64 -9.63 -21.77
CA TYR A 55 -1.72 -9.14 -20.92
C TYR A 55 -2.36 -7.88 -21.53
N ASN A 56 -3.60 -8.02 -21.99
CA ASN A 56 -4.39 -6.88 -22.47
C ASN A 56 -4.67 -5.84 -21.38
N ASN A 57 -4.94 -4.59 -21.77
CA ASN A 57 -5.34 -3.48 -20.88
C ASN A 57 -4.33 -3.21 -19.74
N ILE A 58 -3.04 -3.32 -20.04
CA ILE A 58 -1.95 -2.98 -19.14
C ILE A 58 -1.20 -1.78 -19.71
N THR A 59 -0.88 -0.83 -18.83
CA THR A 59 0.06 0.25 -19.13
C THR A 59 1.25 0.11 -18.21
N ILE A 60 2.45 -0.02 -18.78
CA ILE A 60 3.69 -0.08 -18.03
C ILE A 60 4.39 1.27 -18.17
N ILE A 61 4.83 1.84 -17.06
CA ILE A 61 5.60 3.08 -17.03
C ILE A 61 6.88 2.88 -16.25
N GLN A 62 7.98 3.47 -16.72
CA GLN A 62 9.23 3.52 -15.98
C GLN A 62 9.16 4.62 -14.92
N SER A 63 9.53 4.30 -13.69
CA SER A 63 9.60 5.29 -12.61
C SER A 63 10.70 6.32 -12.89
N GLU A 64 10.36 7.61 -12.78
CA GLU A 64 11.30 8.75 -12.75
C GLU A 64 12.02 8.83 -11.38
N TYR A 65 11.53 8.08 -10.38
CA TYR A 65 12.07 8.06 -9.03
C TYR A 65 12.46 6.63 -8.64
N PRO A 66 13.66 6.17 -9.04
CA PRO A 66 14.07 4.79 -8.82
C PRO A 66 14.26 4.48 -7.32
N GLY A 67 13.75 3.32 -6.92
CA GLY A 67 13.85 2.78 -5.56
C GLY A 67 12.93 3.46 -4.54
N ARG A 68 11.87 4.15 -4.99
CA ARG A 68 10.94 4.86 -4.09
C ARG A 68 9.73 4.02 -3.67
N GLY A 69 9.55 2.84 -4.27
CA GLY A 69 8.62 1.82 -3.82
C GLY A 69 7.18 2.32 -3.67
N GLU A 70 6.66 2.25 -2.45
CA GLU A 70 5.24 2.37 -2.15
C GLU A 70 4.68 3.80 -2.28
N ILE A 71 5.52 4.83 -2.44
CA ILE A 71 5.04 6.21 -2.70
C ILE A 71 4.63 6.41 -4.17
N LEU A 72 5.20 5.61 -5.08
CA LEU A 72 5.04 5.81 -6.51
C LEU A 72 3.57 5.76 -6.98
N PRO A 73 2.70 4.85 -6.51
CA PRO A 73 1.30 4.82 -6.91
C PRO A 73 0.57 6.14 -6.62
N PHE A 74 0.91 6.81 -5.51
CA PHE A 74 0.32 8.09 -5.14
C PHE A 74 0.76 9.20 -6.09
N ILE A 75 2.07 9.31 -6.36
CA ILE A 75 2.64 10.33 -7.25
C ILE A 75 2.06 10.20 -8.66
N TYR A 76 2.06 8.97 -9.17
CA TYR A 76 1.67 8.70 -10.54
C TYR A 76 0.14 8.81 -10.74
N LEU A 77 -0.67 8.43 -9.75
CA LEU A 77 -2.10 8.68 -9.82
C LEU A 77 -2.42 10.18 -9.82
N LEU A 78 -1.71 10.99 -9.02
CA LEU A 78 -1.86 12.45 -9.04
C LEU A 78 -1.45 13.07 -10.38
N LYS A 79 -0.33 12.61 -10.95
CA LYS A 79 0.24 13.11 -12.22
C LYS A 79 -0.67 12.81 -13.41
N TYR A 80 -1.14 11.58 -13.54
CA TYR A 80 -1.85 11.13 -14.75
C TYR A 80 -3.37 11.02 -14.60
N LYS A 81 -3.88 10.98 -13.35
CA LYS A 81 -5.32 10.95 -13.04
C LYS A 81 -6.09 9.84 -13.77
N TRP A 82 -5.46 8.67 -13.99
CA TRP A 82 -6.04 7.56 -14.76
C TRP A 82 -7.41 7.12 -14.27
N PHE A 83 -7.62 7.16 -12.94
CA PHE A 83 -8.83 6.63 -12.32
C PHE A 83 -9.41 7.59 -11.30
N LYS A 84 -10.75 7.62 -11.22
CA LYS A 84 -11.45 8.25 -10.09
C LYS A 84 -11.23 7.48 -8.79
N ASN A 85 -11.10 6.15 -8.86
CA ASN A 85 -10.74 5.31 -7.73
C ASN A 85 -9.64 4.34 -8.15
N ALA A 86 -8.65 4.08 -7.30
CA ALA A 86 -7.58 3.15 -7.61
C ALA A 86 -7.36 2.17 -6.46
N CYS A 87 -6.97 0.94 -6.81
CA CYS A 87 -6.50 -0.06 -5.87
C CYS A 87 -4.98 -0.17 -5.98
N PHE A 88 -4.27 0.24 -4.93
CA PHE A 88 -2.82 0.12 -4.82
C PHE A 88 -2.47 -1.21 -4.19
N ILE A 89 -1.77 -2.06 -4.94
CA ILE A 89 -1.47 -3.44 -4.54
C ILE A 89 0.01 -3.70 -4.82
N HIS A 90 0.65 -4.51 -3.97
CA HIS A 90 2.00 -4.99 -4.25
C HIS A 90 2.00 -6.14 -5.24
N ASP A 91 3.07 -6.26 -6.03
CA ASP A 91 3.33 -7.39 -6.92
C ASP A 91 3.34 -8.77 -6.22
N SER A 92 3.49 -8.78 -4.90
CA SER A 92 3.56 -9.96 -4.03
C SER A 92 2.23 -10.27 -3.34
N VAL A 93 1.13 -9.62 -3.74
CA VAL A 93 -0.22 -9.93 -3.28
C VAL A 93 -1.03 -10.60 -4.38
N PHE A 94 -1.59 -11.76 -4.05
CA PHE A 94 -2.33 -12.63 -4.95
C PHE A 94 -3.80 -12.69 -4.52
N ILE A 95 -4.70 -12.14 -5.34
CA ILE A 95 -6.14 -12.11 -5.06
C ILE A 95 -6.78 -13.35 -5.69
N HIS A 96 -7.33 -14.24 -4.87
CA HIS A 96 -7.98 -15.48 -5.29
C HIS A 96 -9.51 -15.37 -5.36
N LYS A 97 -10.11 -14.36 -4.73
CA LYS A 97 -11.55 -14.11 -4.82
C LYS A 97 -11.82 -12.65 -5.18
N ARG A 98 -12.81 -12.45 -6.05
CA ARG A 98 -13.21 -11.11 -6.51
C ARG A 98 -13.69 -10.27 -5.34
N VAL A 99 -13.14 -9.06 -5.22
CA VAL A 99 -13.59 -8.01 -4.30
C VAL A 99 -14.42 -7.02 -5.12
N PRO A 100 -15.64 -6.68 -4.70
CA PRO A 100 -16.50 -5.78 -5.46
C PRO A 100 -16.11 -4.30 -5.25
N PHE A 101 -14.90 -3.90 -5.65
CA PHE A 101 -14.39 -2.54 -5.46
C PHE A 101 -15.29 -1.45 -6.08
N GLU A 102 -16.07 -1.78 -7.11
CA GLU A 102 -17.06 -0.89 -7.71
C GLU A 102 -18.18 -0.47 -6.77
N THR A 103 -18.45 -1.22 -5.71
CA THR A 103 -19.52 -0.93 -4.74
C THR A 103 -19.05 -0.05 -3.59
N PHE A 104 -17.73 0.15 -3.43
CA PHE A 104 -17.19 0.90 -2.30
C PHE A 104 -17.61 2.37 -2.36
N ASN A 105 -18.06 2.87 -1.20
CA ASN A 105 -18.47 4.26 -1.02
C ASN A 105 -17.70 4.94 0.11
N VAL A 106 -16.39 4.72 0.15
CA VAL A 106 -15.46 5.33 1.09
C VAL A 106 -14.34 6.01 0.30
N PRO A 107 -13.85 7.17 0.75
CA PRO A 107 -12.79 7.91 0.04
C PRO A 107 -11.45 7.18 0.08
N VAL A 108 -11.20 6.40 1.14
CA VAL A 108 -10.00 5.60 1.32
C VAL A 108 -10.30 4.37 2.16
N LEU A 109 -9.68 3.25 1.84
CA LEU A 109 -9.75 2.01 2.61
C LEU A 109 -8.41 1.25 2.50
N PRO A 110 -7.61 1.21 3.59
CA PRO A 110 -6.44 0.36 3.66
C PRO A 110 -6.78 -1.09 3.30
N ILE A 111 -5.92 -1.75 2.51
CA ILE A 111 -6.05 -3.19 2.28
C ILE A 111 -5.71 -3.94 3.57
N TRP A 112 -4.65 -3.51 4.23
CA TRP A 112 -4.09 -4.10 5.43
C TRP A 112 -3.81 -3.04 6.47
N HIS A 113 -3.94 -3.39 7.73
CA HIS A 113 -3.54 -2.49 8.81
C HIS A 113 -2.66 -3.19 9.85
N HIS A 114 -1.92 -2.39 10.60
CA HIS A 114 -1.31 -2.79 11.86
C HIS A 114 -1.49 -1.66 12.88
N THR A 115 -1.55 -2.01 14.15
CA THR A 115 -1.66 -1.00 15.22
C THR A 115 -0.37 -0.19 15.27
N TYR A 116 -0.48 1.12 15.46
CA TYR A 116 0.71 1.96 15.56
C TYR A 116 1.58 1.53 16.75
N ASP A 117 2.83 1.17 16.43
CA ASP A 117 3.80 0.57 17.35
C ASP A 117 4.81 1.57 17.94
N LYS A 118 4.75 2.83 17.50
CA LYS A 118 5.68 3.91 17.90
C LYS A 118 7.15 3.64 17.57
N GLU A 119 7.44 2.70 16.69
CA GLU A 119 8.82 2.41 16.31
C GLU A 119 9.43 3.54 15.47
N ASN A 120 10.73 3.78 15.69
CA ASN A 120 11.56 4.69 14.93
C ASN A 120 11.00 6.13 14.81
N LEU A 121 10.60 6.70 15.94
CA LEU A 121 9.99 8.03 16.04
C LEU A 121 10.82 9.13 15.35
N ASP A 122 12.15 9.11 15.48
CA ASP A 122 13.02 10.11 14.85
C ASP A 122 12.90 10.08 13.33
N ASN A 123 12.84 8.88 12.73
CA ASN A 123 12.59 8.77 11.29
C ASN A 123 11.19 9.24 10.91
N LEU A 124 10.17 8.97 11.73
CA LEU A 124 8.81 9.46 11.48
C LEU A 124 8.74 10.98 11.54
N ILE A 125 9.40 11.62 12.50
CA ILE A 125 9.48 13.08 12.60
C ILE A 125 10.22 13.63 11.38
N ARG A 126 11.32 13.00 10.94
CA ARG A 126 12.07 13.39 9.74
C ARG A 126 11.19 13.34 8.49
N LEU A 127 10.43 12.25 8.29
CA LEU A 127 9.50 12.11 7.17
C LEU A 127 8.36 13.13 7.25
N ALA A 128 7.74 13.30 8.42
CA ALA A 128 6.66 14.27 8.64
C ALA A 128 7.14 15.71 8.38
N SER A 129 8.40 16.03 8.68
CA SER A 129 8.98 17.36 8.47
C SER A 129 9.06 17.75 6.98
N ALA A 130 9.04 16.78 6.06
CA ALA A 130 8.99 17.05 4.62
C ALA A 130 7.59 17.43 4.11
N LEU A 131 6.55 17.26 4.94
CA LEU A 131 5.17 17.58 4.63
C LEU A 131 4.82 19.01 5.05
N ASN A 132 3.86 19.60 4.35
CA ASN A 132 3.19 20.83 4.78
C ASN A 132 2.26 20.53 5.96
N ASN A 133 1.95 21.54 6.78
CA ASN A 133 1.03 21.41 7.92
C ASN A 133 1.41 20.25 8.88
N ASN A 134 2.72 20.04 9.08
CA ASN A 134 3.26 18.89 9.79
C ASN A 134 3.19 18.98 11.32
N SER A 135 2.86 20.14 11.89
CA SER A 135 2.81 20.36 13.34
C SER A 135 1.88 19.36 14.04
N ILE A 136 0.66 19.21 13.51
CA ILE A 136 -0.32 18.25 14.03
C ILE A 136 0.15 16.80 13.85
N LEU A 137 0.87 16.49 12.77
CA LEU A 137 1.39 15.14 12.54
C LEU A 137 2.45 14.80 13.59
N ILE A 138 3.40 15.71 13.79
CA ILE A 138 4.50 15.54 14.76
C ILE A 138 3.94 15.43 16.18
N GLU A 139 2.94 16.25 16.54
CA GLU A 139 2.26 16.15 17.84
C GLU A 139 1.62 14.77 18.04
N LYS A 140 0.84 14.28 17.07
CA LYS A 140 0.18 12.97 17.18
C LYS A 140 1.16 11.80 17.16
N LEU A 141 2.28 11.91 16.45
CA LEU A 141 3.34 10.89 16.44
C LEU A 141 4.05 10.78 17.79
N ARG A 142 4.39 11.91 18.41
CA ARG A 142 4.99 11.95 19.77
C ARG A 142 4.02 11.38 20.80
N GLY A 143 2.72 11.65 20.62
CA GLY A 143 1.68 11.37 21.60
C GLY A 143 1.77 12.35 22.79
N SER A 144 0.68 12.48 23.53
CA SER A 144 0.68 13.21 24.81
C SER A 144 1.73 12.59 25.73
N THR A 145 2.72 13.39 26.11
CA THR A 145 3.86 12.98 26.95
C THR A 145 3.48 12.90 28.44
N ILE A 146 2.22 13.18 28.78
CA ILE A 146 1.76 13.33 30.15
C ILE A 146 1.03 12.06 30.57
N ASN A 147 1.81 11.06 30.95
CA ASN A 147 1.32 9.89 31.68
C ASN A 147 1.48 10.17 33.18
N ILE A 148 0.77 11.19 33.69
CA ILE A 148 0.69 11.43 35.14
C ILE A 148 -0.12 10.25 35.69
N LEU A 149 0.54 9.30 36.37
CA LEU A 149 -0.07 8.22 37.16
C LEU A 149 -0.66 7.01 36.41
N GLY A 150 -0.16 6.67 35.20
CA GLY A 150 -0.45 5.36 34.59
C GLY A 150 -1.91 5.12 34.16
N LEU A 151 -2.73 6.17 34.17
CA LEU A 151 -4.09 6.13 33.61
C LEU A 151 -3.99 6.25 32.09
N LYS A 152 -4.72 5.39 31.37
CA LYS A 152 -4.87 5.54 29.91
C LYS A 152 -5.44 6.92 29.64
N ASP A 153 -4.68 7.76 28.94
CA ASP A 153 -5.16 9.03 28.42
C ASP A 153 -6.44 8.79 27.61
N PRO A 154 -7.61 9.28 28.06
CA PRO A 154 -8.88 9.09 27.37
C PRO A 154 -8.88 9.73 25.98
N ASP A 155 -7.96 10.66 25.70
CA ASP A 155 -7.79 11.35 24.41
C ASP A 155 -6.65 10.77 23.56
N LYS A 156 -6.15 9.57 23.88
CA LYS A 156 -5.10 8.92 23.09
C LYS A 156 -5.60 8.65 21.67
N PHE A 157 -5.25 9.55 20.75
CA PHE A 157 -5.50 9.39 19.32
C PHE A 157 -4.87 8.08 18.85
N ASN A 158 -5.72 7.09 18.62
CA ASN A 158 -5.31 5.79 18.14
C ASN A 158 -5.55 5.73 16.65
N PHE A 159 -4.56 5.27 15.90
CA PHE A 159 -4.66 5.06 14.47
C PHE A 159 -3.92 3.78 14.10
N ASN A 160 -4.26 3.23 12.95
CA ASN A 160 -3.55 2.09 12.38
C ASN A 160 -2.66 2.57 11.24
N LEU A 161 -1.46 1.98 11.11
CA LEU A 161 -0.63 2.15 9.93
C LEU A 161 -1.22 1.38 8.73
N VAL A 162 -0.88 1.82 7.52
CA VAL A 162 -1.32 1.20 6.26
C VAL A 162 -0.21 0.32 5.72
N PHE A 163 -0.29 -0.98 5.97
CA PHE A 163 0.80 -1.90 5.64
C PHE A 163 1.08 -1.93 4.12
N GLY A 164 2.31 -1.65 3.73
CA GLY A 164 2.76 -1.48 2.36
C GLY A 164 2.16 -0.26 1.63
N CYS A 165 1.54 0.68 2.34
CA CYS A 165 0.70 1.75 1.77
C CYS A 165 -0.35 1.24 0.77
N GLN A 166 -0.73 -0.04 0.86
CA GLN A 166 -1.70 -0.67 -0.03
C GLN A 166 -3.11 -0.24 0.37
N THR A 167 -3.82 0.37 -0.56
CA THR A 167 -5.10 1.02 -0.26
C THR A 167 -6.01 1.07 -1.48
N TYR A 168 -7.32 1.03 -1.25
CA TYR A 168 -8.30 1.59 -2.18
C TYR A 168 -8.40 3.08 -1.89
N ILE A 169 -8.26 3.94 -2.91
CA ILE A 169 -8.29 5.39 -2.72
C ILE A 169 -9.03 6.08 -3.85
N ASN A 170 -9.80 7.10 -3.49
CA ASN A 170 -10.44 8.02 -4.41
C ASN A 170 -9.48 9.16 -4.79
N LEU A 171 -9.44 9.53 -6.07
CA LEU A 171 -8.57 10.60 -6.56
C LEU A 171 -8.84 11.94 -5.88
N SER A 172 -10.08 12.32 -5.62
CA SER A 172 -10.37 13.60 -4.97
C SER A 172 -9.89 13.63 -3.51
N PHE A 173 -9.91 12.48 -2.83
CA PHE A 173 -9.30 12.36 -1.50
C PHE A 173 -7.77 12.44 -1.56
N LEU A 174 -7.18 11.80 -2.57
CA LEU A 174 -5.74 11.89 -2.82
C LEU A 174 -5.31 13.34 -3.15
N GLU A 175 -6.07 14.07 -3.95
CA GLU A 175 -5.84 15.48 -4.24
C GLU A 175 -6.00 16.35 -2.98
N LEU A 176 -6.97 16.04 -2.11
CA LEU A 176 -7.12 16.73 -0.82
C LEU A 176 -5.87 16.59 0.04
N ILE A 177 -5.37 15.36 0.25
CA ILE A 177 -4.17 15.14 1.06
C ILE A 177 -2.92 15.74 0.39
N GLN A 178 -2.83 15.71 -0.94
CA GLN A 178 -1.76 16.35 -1.67
C GLN A 178 -1.77 17.87 -1.49
N ASN A 179 -2.93 18.52 -1.63
CA ASN A 179 -3.03 19.98 -1.47
C ASN A 179 -2.75 20.42 -0.03
N LYS A 180 -3.18 19.63 0.96
CA LYS A 180 -3.02 19.97 2.38
C LYS A 180 -1.61 19.67 2.91
N TYR A 181 -1.00 18.56 2.51
CA TYR A 181 0.25 18.06 3.10
C TYR A 181 1.41 17.99 2.11
N ASN A 182 1.17 18.17 0.82
CA ASN A 182 2.17 18.04 -0.25
C ASN A 182 2.92 16.69 -0.19
N ILE A 183 2.16 15.58 -0.14
CA ILE A 183 2.69 14.23 0.08
C ILE A 183 3.72 13.77 -0.98
N THR A 184 3.71 14.37 -2.17
CA THR A 184 4.74 14.12 -3.19
C THR A 184 6.14 14.48 -2.73
N ASN A 185 6.30 15.40 -1.77
CA ASN A 185 7.61 15.72 -1.18
C ASN A 185 8.30 14.53 -0.51
N LEU A 186 7.54 13.52 -0.08
CA LEU A 186 8.11 12.32 0.56
C LEU A 186 9.08 11.57 -0.36
N VAL A 187 8.96 11.74 -1.68
CA VAL A 187 9.88 11.17 -2.67
C VAL A 187 11.34 11.60 -2.45
N ASN A 188 11.54 12.76 -1.82
CA ASN A 188 12.86 13.35 -1.55
C ASN A 188 13.50 12.83 -0.25
N VAL A 189 12.74 12.14 0.60
CA VAL A 189 13.21 11.71 1.94
C VAL A 189 13.05 10.22 2.20
N VAL A 190 12.30 9.50 1.35
CA VAL A 190 12.14 8.04 1.41
C VAL A 190 13.16 7.37 0.49
N HIS A 191 14.17 6.72 1.07
CA HIS A 191 15.26 6.10 0.29
C HIS A 191 15.48 4.63 0.57
N ASN A 192 15.07 4.15 1.74
CA ASN A 192 15.35 2.80 2.20
C ASN A 192 14.09 2.14 2.78
N ARG A 193 14.21 0.86 3.14
CA ARG A 193 13.09 0.08 3.70
C ARG A 193 12.54 0.68 4.99
N THR A 194 13.41 1.18 5.86
CA THR A 194 13.01 1.81 7.12
C THR A 194 12.16 3.06 6.88
N ASP A 195 12.47 3.84 5.86
CA ASP A 195 11.68 5.00 5.45
C ASP A 195 10.32 4.60 4.88
N ARG A 196 10.28 3.54 4.07
CA ARG A 196 9.04 3.00 3.51
C ARG A 196 8.13 2.47 4.61
N CYS A 197 8.68 1.78 5.62
CA CYS A 197 7.94 1.40 6.83
C CYS A 197 7.45 2.64 7.62
N GLY A 198 8.26 3.69 7.70
CA GLY A 198 7.85 4.95 8.32
C GLY A 198 6.70 5.62 7.59
N MET A 199 6.73 5.58 6.25
CA MET A 199 5.69 6.09 5.39
C MET A 199 4.34 5.39 5.62
N GLU A 200 4.32 4.08 5.87
CA GLU A 200 3.09 3.35 6.24
C GLU A 200 2.38 3.97 7.46
N ARG A 201 3.16 4.44 8.44
CA ARG A 201 2.67 5.10 9.66
C ARG A 201 2.20 6.51 9.35
N ILE A 202 2.96 7.26 8.56
CA ILE A 202 2.58 8.62 8.11
C ILE A 202 1.25 8.58 7.33
N PHE A 203 1.09 7.67 6.38
CA PHE A 203 -0.15 7.52 5.62
C PHE A 203 -1.32 7.04 6.49
N GLY A 204 -1.08 6.13 7.44
CA GLY A 204 -2.11 5.74 8.42
C GLY A 204 -2.62 6.90 9.25
N LEU A 205 -1.70 7.75 9.72
CA LEU A 205 -2.03 8.96 10.46
C LEU A 205 -2.81 9.95 9.58
N LEU A 206 -2.30 10.26 8.39
CA LEU A 206 -2.94 11.17 7.43
C LEU A 206 -4.36 10.71 7.07
N PHE A 207 -4.53 9.43 6.75
CA PHE A 207 -5.85 8.91 6.40
C PHE A 207 -6.82 9.00 7.57
N THR A 208 -6.35 8.72 8.79
CA THR A 208 -7.21 8.78 9.99
C THR A 208 -7.57 10.23 10.34
N LEU A 209 -6.67 11.19 10.13
CA LEU A 209 -6.95 12.62 10.34
C LEU A 209 -7.97 13.16 9.33
N GLU A 210 -7.81 12.84 8.05
CA GLU A 210 -8.71 13.36 7.00
C GLU A 210 -9.98 12.53 6.80
N TYR A 211 -10.00 11.29 7.29
CA TYR A 211 -11.17 10.43 7.28
C TYR A 211 -11.32 9.64 8.59
N PRO A 212 -11.76 10.28 9.69
CA PRO A 212 -11.85 9.67 11.02
C PRO A 212 -12.75 8.44 11.12
N ASN A 213 -13.66 8.25 10.16
CA ASN A 213 -14.47 7.04 10.06
C ASN A 213 -13.63 5.76 9.89
N LEU A 214 -12.35 5.86 9.49
CA LEU A 214 -11.41 4.72 9.51
C LEU A 214 -11.25 4.07 10.87
N ASN A 215 -11.47 4.81 11.97
CA ASN A 215 -11.43 4.21 13.31
C ASN A 215 -12.62 3.29 13.59
N LYS A 216 -13.68 3.37 12.79
CA LYS A 216 -14.91 2.57 12.93
C LYS A 216 -14.99 1.44 11.89
N ILE A 217 -14.17 1.48 10.85
CA ILE A 217 -14.16 0.47 9.78
C ILE A 217 -12.84 -0.29 9.77
N ASN A 218 -12.92 -1.61 9.62
CA ASN A 218 -11.72 -2.43 9.46
C ASN A 218 -11.14 -2.24 8.05
N SER A 219 -9.81 -2.37 7.93
CA SER A 219 -9.17 -2.54 6.63
C SER A 219 -9.74 -3.76 5.90
N LEU A 220 -9.65 -3.77 4.58
CA LEU A 220 -10.31 -4.78 3.74
C LEU A 220 -9.99 -6.22 4.13
N PHE A 221 -8.72 -6.49 4.44
CA PHE A 221 -8.22 -7.80 4.84
C PHE A 221 -7.88 -7.88 6.33
N GLY A 222 -8.12 -6.82 7.11
CA GLY A 222 -7.86 -6.76 8.53
C GLY A 222 -6.38 -6.60 8.92
N ASN A 223 -6.06 -7.00 10.15
CA ASN A 223 -4.73 -6.84 10.71
C ASN A 223 -3.74 -7.81 10.05
N ILE A 224 -2.66 -7.29 9.45
CA ILE A 224 -1.67 -8.09 8.72
C ILE A 224 -0.96 -9.10 9.63
N ILE A 225 -0.61 -8.71 10.86
CA ILE A 225 0.17 -9.57 11.78
C ILE A 225 -0.64 -10.77 12.26
N ARG A 226 -1.97 -10.64 12.30
CA ARG A 226 -2.87 -11.72 12.73
C ARG A 226 -3.14 -12.74 11.62
N LYS A 227 -2.54 -12.60 10.43
CA LYS A 227 -2.72 -13.57 9.36
C LYS A 227 -1.87 -14.81 9.57
N ASN A 228 -2.39 -15.95 9.12
CA ASN A 228 -1.63 -17.19 9.14
C ASN A 228 -0.36 -17.03 8.29
N HIS A 229 0.77 -17.54 8.79
CA HIS A 229 2.10 -17.42 8.16
C HIS A 229 2.55 -15.98 7.84
N SER A 230 2.07 -14.99 8.58
CA SER A 230 2.59 -13.62 8.47
C SER A 230 4.11 -13.60 8.58
N PHE A 231 4.75 -12.94 7.63
CA PHE A 231 6.21 -12.82 7.51
C PHE A 231 6.98 -14.11 7.18
N ASN A 232 6.31 -15.27 7.16
CA ASN A 232 6.94 -16.60 7.01
C ASN A 232 6.31 -17.44 5.88
N TYR A 233 5.64 -16.80 4.91
CA TYR A 233 5.03 -17.47 3.75
C TYR A 233 5.71 -17.02 2.46
N HIS A 234 6.51 -17.89 1.86
CA HIS A 234 7.29 -17.58 0.67
C HIS A 234 6.55 -18.01 -0.61
N TYR A 235 7.13 -17.67 -1.75
CA TYR A 235 6.52 -17.94 -3.04
C TYR A 235 6.50 -19.45 -3.37
N GLU A 236 7.50 -20.20 -2.89
CA GLU A 236 7.55 -21.65 -3.02
C GLU A 236 6.41 -22.33 -2.25
N ASP A 237 6.12 -21.85 -1.03
CA ASP A 237 4.99 -22.32 -0.23
C ASP A 237 3.67 -22.06 -0.98
N TYR A 238 3.54 -20.87 -1.55
CA TYR A 238 2.41 -20.51 -2.39
C TYR A 238 2.25 -21.43 -3.61
N GLU A 239 3.33 -21.70 -4.36
CA GLU A 239 3.28 -22.58 -5.53
C GLU A 239 2.86 -24.00 -5.14
N ASN A 240 3.35 -24.51 -4.01
CA ASN A 240 2.99 -25.83 -3.50
C ASN A 240 1.52 -25.89 -3.07
N ASP A 241 1.06 -24.93 -2.26
CA ASP A 241 -0.33 -24.87 -1.81
C ASP A 241 -1.31 -24.65 -2.97
N LEU A 242 -0.89 -23.92 -4.01
CA LEU A 242 -1.71 -23.73 -5.22
C LEU A 242 -1.87 -25.04 -5.99
N LYS A 243 -0.80 -25.83 -6.16
CA LYS A 243 -0.84 -27.15 -6.83
C LYS A 243 -1.69 -28.14 -6.05
N GLU A 244 -1.56 -28.12 -4.72
CA GLU A 244 -2.31 -29.00 -3.81
C GLU A 244 -3.74 -28.50 -3.51
N LYS A 245 -4.15 -27.37 -4.08
CA LYS A 245 -5.47 -26.74 -3.88
C LYS A 245 -5.76 -26.41 -2.41
N LYS A 246 -4.72 -26.08 -1.64
CA LYS A 246 -4.79 -25.70 -0.22
C LYS A 246 -5.05 -24.20 0.00
N ILE A 247 -5.06 -23.38 -1.05
CA ILE A 247 -5.35 -21.94 -0.95
C ILE A 247 -6.83 -21.71 -0.61
N ILE A 248 -7.11 -21.50 0.68
CA ILE A 248 -8.47 -21.24 1.19
C ILE A 248 -8.80 -19.74 1.31
N TYR A 249 -7.77 -18.89 1.41
CA TYR A 249 -7.94 -17.47 1.68
C TYR A 249 -8.24 -16.68 0.39
N PRO A 250 -9.10 -15.64 0.47
CA PRO A 250 -9.42 -14.79 -0.69
C PRO A 250 -8.22 -13.99 -1.22
N PHE A 251 -7.16 -13.88 -0.43
CA PHE A 251 -5.91 -13.21 -0.76
C PHE A 251 -4.75 -13.96 -0.10
N VAL A 252 -3.58 -13.84 -0.71
CA VAL A 252 -2.31 -14.36 -0.19
C VAL A 252 -1.26 -13.27 -0.37
N LYS A 253 -0.45 -13.02 0.67
CA LYS A 253 0.74 -12.16 0.58
C LYS A 253 1.95 -13.07 0.73
N VAL A 254 2.84 -13.04 -0.25
CA VAL A 254 4.15 -13.70 -0.13
C VAL A 254 5.19 -12.72 0.39
N TRP A 255 6.10 -13.23 1.19
CA TRP A 255 7.12 -12.44 1.88
C TRP A 255 8.48 -12.66 1.22
N SER A 256 9.06 -11.56 0.76
CA SER A 256 10.45 -11.50 0.30
C SER A 256 11.04 -10.23 0.88
N GLY A 257 12.22 -10.29 1.50
CA GLY A 257 12.89 -9.18 2.20
C GLY A 257 13.35 -8.01 1.31
N ARG A 258 12.51 -7.55 0.37
CA ARG A 258 12.76 -6.43 -0.54
C ARG A 258 12.63 -5.07 0.14
#